data_AF-A0A9E4W6W4-F1
#
_entry.id   AF-A0A9E4W6W4-F1
#
_cell.length_a   1.000
_cell.length_b   1.000
_cell.length_c   1.000
_cell.angle_alpha   90.00
_cell.angle_beta   90.00
_cell.angle_gamma   90.00
#
_symmetry.space_group_name_H-M   'P 1'
#
loop_
_entity.id
_entity.type
_entity.pdbx_description
1 polymer ?
#
loop_
_entity_poly.entity_id
_entity_poly.type
_entity_poly.pdbx_seq_one_letter_code
_entity_poly.pdbx_strand_id
1 'polypeptide(L)'
;MIPLKDQDAIQAKFATEMAAPVKIDYFTQRETKLEAPGVNPCAFCKQTQDMLKELSALSDLISLRVHQFEDNPEEKATFGVERVPGIVLRGPGPGFFKYYGIPGGTEFPAFVESLVD
;
A
#
# COMPACT_ATOMS: atom_id res chain seq x y z
N MET A 1 0.37 3.20 13.62
CA MET A 1 -0.99 3.09 13.07
C MET A 1 -1.62 1.77 13.49
N ILE A 2 -0.90 0.67 13.34
CA ILE A 2 -1.30 -0.67 13.76
C ILE A 2 -0.94 -0.84 15.25
N PRO A 3 -1.88 -1.23 16.14
CA PRO A 3 -1.59 -1.53 17.54
C PRO A 3 -0.50 -2.61 17.69
N LEU A 4 0.36 -2.51 18.70
CA LEU A 4 1.48 -3.45 18.90
C LEU A 4 1.04 -4.92 18.96
N LYS A 5 -0.06 -5.21 19.66
CA LYS A 5 -0.63 -6.55 19.72
C LYS A 5 -1.02 -7.10 18.34
N ASP A 6 -1.52 -6.24 17.46
CA ASP A 6 -1.90 -6.63 16.12
C ASP A 6 -0.65 -6.82 15.25
N GLN A 7 0.41 -6.02 15.46
CA GLN A 7 1.70 -6.21 14.79
C GLN A 7 2.33 -7.56 15.11
N ASP A 8 2.31 -8.00 16.38
CA ASP A 8 2.83 -9.32 16.78
C ASP A 8 2.09 -10.46 16.05
N ALA A 9 0.75 -10.37 15.99
CA ALA A 9 -0.07 -11.36 15.31
C ALA A 9 0.17 -11.37 13.80
N ILE A 10 0.27 -10.20 13.17
CA ILE A 10 0.55 -10.05 11.74
C ILE A 10 1.95 -10.57 11.41
N GLN A 11 2.95 -10.25 12.23
CA GLN A 11 4.32 -10.74 12.05
C GLN A 11 4.39 -12.26 12.16
N ALA A 12 3.71 -12.86 13.13
CA ALA A 12 3.63 -14.31 13.26
C ALA A 12 2.98 -14.94 12.01
N LYS A 13 1.87 -14.37 11.54
CA LYS A 13 1.20 -14.81 10.31
C LYS A 13 2.13 -14.72 9.09
N PHE A 14 2.82 -13.60 8.91
CA PHE A 14 3.77 -13.42 7.81
C PHE A 14 4.91 -14.45 7.87
N ALA A 15 5.44 -14.74 9.06
CA ALA A 15 6.50 -15.74 9.22
C ALA A 15 6.05 -17.17 8.90
N THR A 16 4.77 -17.50 9.06
CA THR A 16 4.25 -18.85 8.85
C THR A 16 3.62 -19.06 7.49
N GLU A 17 2.99 -18.02 6.91
CA GLU A 17 2.13 -18.16 5.73
C GLU A 17 2.71 -17.54 4.46
N MET A 18 3.63 -16.57 4.56
CA MET A 18 4.24 -16.01 3.35
C MET A 18 5.21 -17.00 2.70
N ALA A 19 4.80 -17.60 1.58
CA ALA A 19 5.63 -18.51 0.80
C ALA A 19 6.56 -17.78 -0.20
N ALA A 20 6.26 -16.52 -0.54
CA ALA A 20 6.99 -15.78 -1.56
C ALA A 20 7.06 -14.26 -1.28
N PRO A 21 8.02 -13.54 -1.90
CA PRO A 21 8.09 -12.09 -1.77
C PRO A 21 6.90 -11.37 -2.40
N VAL A 22 6.44 -10.33 -1.73
CA VAL A 22 5.38 -9.42 -2.20
C VAL A 22 5.95 -8.02 -2.39
N LYS A 23 5.64 -7.41 -3.52
CA LYS A 23 5.98 -6.02 -3.85
C LYS A 23 4.74 -5.16 -3.79
N ILE A 24 4.83 -4.06 -3.05
CA ILE A 24 3.80 -3.06 -2.91
C ILE A 24 4.27 -1.81 -3.66
N ASP A 25 3.61 -1.48 -4.78
CA ASP A 25 3.78 -0.19 -5.45
C ASP A 25 2.66 0.74 -5.00
N TYR A 26 3.03 1.72 -4.17
CA TYR A 26 2.10 2.68 -3.58
C TYR A 26 2.15 4.02 -4.31
N PHE A 27 1.01 4.42 -4.86
CA PHE A 27 0.82 5.69 -5.56
C PHE A 27 0.15 6.69 -4.62
N THR A 28 0.84 7.80 -4.40
CA THR A 28 0.44 8.84 -3.45
C THR A 28 0.56 10.23 -4.06
N GLN A 29 0.05 11.22 -3.34
CA GLN A 29 0.27 12.62 -3.63
C GLN A 29 1.00 13.25 -2.45
N ARG A 30 1.90 14.19 -2.72
CA ARG A 30 2.53 15.00 -1.68
C ARG A 30 1.46 15.76 -0.89
N GLU A 31 1.61 15.75 0.43
CA GLU A 31 0.76 16.59 1.27
C GLU A 31 1.00 18.06 0.91
N THR A 32 -0.07 18.74 0.51
CA THR A 32 -0.06 20.19 0.29
C THR A 32 -1.08 20.81 1.22
N LYS A 33 -0.67 21.90 1.90
CA LYS A 33 -1.59 22.76 2.66
C LYS A 33 -2.27 23.81 1.78
N LEU A 34 -1.93 23.83 0.49
CA LEU A 34 -2.45 24.77 -0.48
C LEU A 34 -3.58 24.10 -1.27
N GLU A 35 -4.81 24.55 -1.03
CA GLU A 35 -5.95 24.29 -1.89
C GLU A 35 -5.81 25.20 -3.12
N ALA A 36 -5.23 24.67 -4.19
CA ALA A 36 -5.19 25.35 -5.48
C ALA A 36 -6.41 24.91 -6.32
N PRO A 37 -7.00 25.78 -7.15
CA PRO A 37 -8.06 25.39 -8.08
C PRO A 37 -7.62 24.19 -8.94
N GLY A 38 -8.36 23.09 -8.86
CA GLY A 38 -8.06 21.85 -9.59
C GLY A 38 -7.14 20.85 -8.86
N VAL A 39 -6.63 21.17 -7.67
CA VAL A 39 -5.86 20.23 -6.83
C VAL A 39 -6.74 19.75 -5.68
N ASN A 40 -7.16 18.49 -5.75
CA ASN A 40 -7.88 17.86 -4.64
C ASN A 40 -6.86 17.26 -3.65
N PRO A 41 -6.84 17.71 -2.38
CA PRO A 41 -5.95 17.13 -1.39
C PRO A 41 -6.33 15.68 -1.08
N CYS A 42 -5.34 14.79 -1.09
CA CYS A 42 -5.55 13.38 -0.76
C CYS A 42 -5.62 13.17 0.76
N ALA A 43 -6.83 13.09 1.30
CA ALA A 43 -7.08 12.98 2.75
C ALA A 43 -6.41 11.77 3.42
N PHE A 44 -6.31 10.63 2.72
CA PHE A 44 -5.82 9.37 3.29
C PHE A 44 -4.44 8.96 2.79
N CYS A 45 -3.77 9.76 1.96
CA CYS A 45 -2.49 9.38 1.37
C CYS A 45 -1.39 9.18 2.41
N LYS A 46 -1.29 10.07 3.39
CA LYS A 46 -0.33 9.91 4.49
C LYS A 46 -0.64 8.70 5.35
N GLN A 47 -1.89 8.55 5.76
CA GLN A 47 -2.32 7.45 6.63
C GLN A 47 -2.09 6.07 5.98
N THR A 48 -2.38 5.95 4.67
CA THR A 48 -2.13 4.74 3.90
C THR A 48 -0.63 4.45 3.83
N GLN A 49 0.20 5.47 3.59
CA GLN A 49 1.65 5.31 3.54
C GLN A 49 2.23 4.81 4.86
N ASP A 50 1.79 5.39 5.98
CA ASP A 50 2.28 5.02 7.32
C ASP A 50 1.89 3.57 7.65
N MET A 51 0.65 3.17 7.33
CA MET A 51 0.20 1.77 7.47
C MET A 51 1.02 0.80 6.61
N LEU A 52 1.25 1.12 5.33
CA LEU A 52 2.04 0.27 4.44
C LEU A 52 3.51 0.15 4.88
N LYS A 53 4.09 1.24 5.41
CA LYS A 53 5.44 1.22 5.99
C LYS A 53 5.51 0.28 7.19
N GLU A 54 4.55 0.39 8.10
CA GLU A 54 4.46 -0.49 9.27
C GLU A 54 4.34 -1.95 8.83
N LEU A 55 3.45 -2.29 7.89
CA LEU A 55 3.34 -3.65 7.35
C LEU A 55 4.64 -4.15 6.71
N SER A 56 5.29 -3.33 5.88
CA SER A 56 6.55 -3.71 5.24
C SER A 56 7.70 -3.93 6.23
N ALA A 57 7.65 -3.32 7.41
CA ALA A 57 8.64 -3.52 8.45
C ALA A 57 8.44 -4.82 9.25
N LEU A 58 7.30 -5.49 9.10
CA LEU A 58 7.01 -6.75 9.81
C LEU A 58 7.54 -7.99 9.08
N SER A 59 8.00 -7.88 7.84
CA SER A 59 8.56 -9.00 7.07
C SER A 59 9.53 -8.53 5.99
N ASP A 60 10.70 -9.16 5.93
CA ASP A 60 11.70 -8.92 4.88
C ASP A 60 11.22 -9.38 3.48
N LEU A 61 10.14 -10.15 3.41
CA LEU A 61 9.52 -10.56 2.14
C LEU A 61 8.64 -9.48 1.53
N ILE A 62 8.32 -8.40 2.27
CA ILE A 62 7.49 -7.31 1.79
C ILE A 62 8.38 -6.12 1.41
N SER A 63 8.29 -5.70 0.16
CA SER A 63 8.98 -4.51 -0.33
C SER A 63 7.99 -3.40 -0.68
N LEU A 64 8.19 -2.21 -0.14
CA LEU A 64 7.37 -1.03 -0.43
C LEU A 64 8.11 -0.04 -1.32
N ARG A 65 7.55 0.27 -2.49
CA ARG A 65 7.99 1.35 -3.37
C ARG A 65 6.91 2.44 -3.43
N VAL A 66 7.30 3.67 -3.16
CA VAL A 66 6.40 4.83 -3.16
C VAL A 66 6.61 5.65 -4.43
N HIS A 67 5.51 5.95 -5.13
CA HIS A 67 5.45 6.71 -6.38
C HIS A 67 4.62 7.97 -6.17
N GLN A 68 5.11 9.10 -6.67
CA GLN A 68 4.34 10.33 -6.71
C GLN A 68 3.46 10.33 -7.96
N PHE A 69 2.16 10.43 -7.77
CA PHE A 69 1.19 10.22 -8.85
C PHE A 69 1.34 11.22 -10.00
N GLU A 70 1.77 12.45 -9.75
CA GLU A 70 2.02 13.41 -10.83
C GLU A 70 3.43 13.29 -11.43
N ASP A 71 4.40 12.75 -10.67
CA ASP A 71 5.81 12.71 -11.10
C ASP A 71 6.21 11.35 -11.72
N ASN A 72 5.36 10.32 -11.63
CA ASN A 72 5.63 8.94 -12.09
C ASN A 72 4.62 8.46 -13.16
N PRO A 73 4.56 9.11 -14.35
CA PRO A 73 3.57 8.77 -15.38
C PRO A 73 3.80 7.38 -16.01
N GLU A 74 5.05 6.93 -16.13
CA GLU A 74 5.37 5.61 -16.71
C GLU A 74 4.89 4.47 -15.81
N GLU A 75 5.17 4.53 -14.50
CA GLU A 75 4.70 3.51 -13.56
C GLU A 75 3.17 3.52 -13.45
N LYS A 76 2.54 4.70 -13.49
CA LYS A 76 1.08 4.81 -13.54
C LYS A 76 0.49 4.11 -14.74
N ALA A 77 1.04 4.35 -15.93
CA ALA A 77 0.59 3.70 -17.16
C ALA A 77 0.82 2.19 -17.10
N THR A 78 1.97 1.76 -16.60
CA THR A 78 2.34 0.33 -16.46
C THR A 78 1.35 -0.45 -15.62
N PHE A 79 0.93 0.10 -14.48
CA PHE A 79 -0.03 -0.56 -13.58
C PHE A 79 -1.49 -0.15 -13.82
N GLY A 80 -1.74 0.82 -14.70
CA GLY A 80 -3.07 1.40 -14.94
C GLY A 80 -3.68 2.00 -13.67
N VAL A 81 -2.91 2.80 -12.94
CA VAL A 81 -3.39 3.48 -11.72
C VAL A 81 -3.99 4.83 -12.10
N GLU A 82 -5.27 5.01 -11.79
CA GLU A 82 -6.06 6.16 -12.24
C GLU A 82 -6.36 7.18 -11.13
N ARG A 83 -6.17 6.80 -9.86
CA ARG A 83 -6.46 7.63 -8.69
C ARG A 83 -5.57 7.30 -7.50
N VAL A 84 -5.47 8.24 -6.56
CA VAL A 84 -4.76 8.09 -5.28
C VAL A 84 -5.73 8.12 -4.08
N PRO A 85 -5.37 7.51 -2.94
CA PRO A 85 -4.23 6.61 -2.77
C PRO A 85 -4.46 5.30 -3.54
N GLY A 86 -3.44 4.83 -4.27
CA GLY A 86 -3.50 3.61 -5.07
C GLY A 86 -2.45 2.61 -4.61
N ILE A 87 -2.82 1.36 -4.41
CA ILE A 87 -1.91 0.30 -3.93
C ILE A 87 -1.92 -0.82 -4.96
N VAL A 88 -0.74 -1.20 -5.45
CA VAL A 88 -0.58 -2.35 -6.33
C VAL A 88 0.17 -3.44 -5.57
N LEU A 89 -0.43 -4.63 -5.45
CA LEU A 89 0.20 -5.81 -4.85
C LEU A 89 0.68 -6.75 -5.94
N ARG A 90 1.94 -7.17 -5.88
CA ARG A 90 2.56 -8.05 -6.87
C ARG A 90 3.31 -9.18 -6.19
N GLY A 91 2.94 -10.42 -6.53
CA GLY A 91 3.71 -11.60 -6.20
C GLY A 91 4.75 -11.95 -7.28
N PRO A 92 5.26 -13.19 -7.29
CA PRO A 92 6.20 -13.67 -8.30
C PRO A 92 5.59 -13.83 -9.71
N GLY A 93 4.27 -13.97 -9.80
CA GLY A 93 3.55 -14.15 -11.05
C GLY A 93 3.37 -12.86 -11.86
N PRO A 94 2.84 -12.96 -13.09
CA PRO A 94 2.65 -11.81 -13.98
C PRO A 94 1.45 -10.91 -13.59
N GLY A 95 0.61 -11.35 -12.66
CA GLY A 95 -0.59 -10.64 -12.22
C GLY A 95 -0.34 -9.68 -11.06
N PHE A 96 -1.28 -8.75 -10.87
CA PHE A 96 -1.28 -7.84 -9.73
C PHE A 96 -2.70 -7.42 -9.34
N PHE A 97 -2.89 -7.10 -8.06
CA PHE A 97 -4.14 -6.56 -7.54
C PHE A 97 -4.01 -5.05 -7.31
N LYS A 98 -5.12 -4.33 -7.45
CA LYS A 98 -5.20 -2.88 -7.20
C LYS A 98 -6.22 -2.58 -6.11
N TYR A 99 -5.78 -1.81 -5.12
CA TYR A 99 -6.66 -1.19 -4.12
C TYR A 99 -6.64 0.32 -4.31
N TYR A 100 -7.78 0.93 -4.05
CA TYR A 100 -7.94 2.38 -4.08
C TYR A 100 -8.57 2.84 -2.77
N GLY A 101 -7.94 3.82 -2.12
CA GLY A 101 -8.29 4.18 -0.75
C GLY A 101 -7.38 3.51 0.27
N ILE A 102 -7.65 3.79 1.55
CA ILE A 102 -6.97 3.14 2.66
C ILE A 102 -7.71 1.84 3.01
N PRO A 103 -7.06 0.66 2.98
CA PRO A 103 -7.67 -0.60 3.42
C PRO A 103 -7.65 -0.69 4.96
N GLY A 104 -8.30 0.27 5.61
CA GLY A 104 -8.40 0.37 7.07
C GLY A 104 -9.69 -0.24 7.63
N GLY A 105 -9.82 -0.25 8.96
CA GLY A 105 -11.04 -0.70 9.62
C GLY A 105 -11.36 -2.17 9.33
N THR A 106 -12.57 -2.45 8.85
CA THR A 106 -13.04 -3.81 8.56
C THR A 106 -12.38 -4.46 7.35
N GLU A 107 -11.78 -3.67 6.45
CA GLU A 107 -11.07 -4.18 5.27
C GLU A 107 -9.63 -4.58 5.58
N PHE A 108 -9.08 -4.10 6.70
CA PHE A 108 -7.68 -4.32 7.06
C PHE A 108 -7.30 -5.80 7.19
N PRO A 109 -8.10 -6.67 7.84
CA PRO A 109 -7.79 -8.10 7.89
C PRO A 109 -7.74 -8.73 6.50
N ALA A 110 -8.71 -8.43 5.62
CA ALA A 110 -8.73 -8.95 4.25
C ALA A 110 -7.54 -8.46 3.41
N PHE A 111 -7.08 -7.24 3.65
CA PHE A 111 -5.86 -6.74 3.04
C PHE A 111 -4.61 -7.48 3.54
N VAL A 112 -4.52 -7.79 4.84
CA VAL A 112 -3.41 -8.60 5.39
C VAL A 112 -3.43 -10.02 4.81
N GLU A 113 -4.60 -10.64 4.65
CA GLU A 113 -4.73 -11.95 3.96
C GLU A 113 -4.18 -11.89 2.53
N SER A 114 -4.50 -10.82 1.77
CA SER A 114 -3.99 -10.66 0.40
C SER A 114 -2.47 -10.50 0.28
N LEU A 115 -1.75 -10.29 1.40
CA LEU A 115 -0.29 -10.23 1.42
C LEU A 115 0.36 -11.61 1.65
N VAL A 116 -0.41 -12.60 2.11
CA VAL A 116 0.10 -13.96 2.35
C VAL A 116 -0.36 -14.98 1.30
N ASP A 117 -1.44 -14.70 0.59
CA ASP A 117 -1.94 -15.48 -0.56
C ASP A 117 -1.08 -15.29 -1.83
#